data_AF-A0A0Q7DYQ6-F1
#
_entry.id   AF-A0A0Q7DYQ6-F1
#
_cell.length_a   1.000
_cell.length_b   1.000
_cell.length_c   1.000
_cell.angle_alpha   90.00
_cell.angle_beta   90.00
_cell.angle_gamma   90.00
#
_symmetry.space_group_name_H-M   'P 1'
#
loop_
_entity.id
_entity.type
_entity.pdbx_description
1 polymer ?
#
loop_
_entity_poly.entity_id
_entity_poly.type
_entity_poly.pdbx_seq_one_letter_code
_entity_poly.pdbx_strand_id
1 'polypeptide(L)' 'MYLLAHHLGWKVLYLVHSKKTIRKYEEILGIKLSEVFDEFGPDAERTNAYKIIKAVSNFWKLVSGDEKSPLELDKRQI' A
#
# COMPACT_ATOMS: atom_id res chain seq x y z
N MET A 1 -8.15 -2.59 -7.94
CA MET A 1 -7.11 -3.31 -7.18
C MET A 1 -5.98 -3.77 -8.10
N TYR A 2 -6.23 -4.63 -9.09
CA TYR A 2 -5.17 -5.21 -9.93
C TYR A 2 -4.35 -4.20 -10.76
N LEU A 3 -5.01 -3.32 -11.51
CA LEU A 3 -4.32 -2.26 -12.27
C LEU A 3 -3.57 -1.29 -11.33
N LEU A 4 -4.16 -0.97 -10.18
CA LEU A 4 -3.50 -0.13 -9.18
C LEU A 4 -2.26 -0.82 -8.60
N ALA A 5 -2.29 -2.15 -8.41
CA ALA A 5 -1.13 -2.91 -7.99
C ALA A 5 0.00 -2.85 -9.03
N HIS A 6 -0.33 -2.82 -10.32
CA HIS A 6 0.66 -2.66 -11.40
C HIS A 6 1.31 -1.27 -11.39
N HIS A 7 0.52 -0.21 -11.21
CA HIS A 7 1.02 1.17 -11.25
C HIS A 7 1.67 1.62 -9.93
N LEU A 8 1.16 1.18 -8.78
CA LEU A 8 1.58 1.65 -7.45
C LEU A 8 2.44 0.64 -6.70
N GLY A 9 2.41 -0.64 -7.06
CA GLY A 9 3.05 -1.72 -6.32
C GLY A 9 2.21 -2.23 -5.16
N TRP A 10 2.57 -3.40 -4.65
CA TRP A 10 1.77 -4.07 -3.62
C TRP A 10 1.88 -3.40 -2.24
N LYS A 11 3.03 -2.81 -1.86
CA LYS A 11 3.17 -2.16 -0.55
C LYS A 11 2.22 -0.98 -0.36
N VAL A 12 2.06 -0.16 -1.41
CA VAL A 12 1.09 0.95 -1.40
C VAL A 12 -0.34 0.42 -1.25
N LEU A 13 -0.66 -0.66 -1.95
CA LEU A 13 -1.98 -1.28 -1.89
C LEU A 13 -2.33 -1.82 -0.50
N TYR A 14 -1.35 -2.39 0.20
CA TYR A 14 -1.48 -2.88 1.57
C TYR A 14 -1.67 -1.76 2.61
N LEU A 15 -1.19 -0.56 2.31
CA LEU A 15 -1.41 0.61 3.16
C LEU A 15 -2.77 1.28 2.88
N VAL A 16 -3.19 1.35 1.61
CA VAL A 16 -4.41 2.04 1.20
C VAL A 16 -5.67 1.19 1.47
N HIS A 17 -5.58 -0.13 1.32
CA HIS A 17 -6.71 -1.03 1.49
C HIS A 17 -6.59 -1.92 2.72
N SER A 18 -7.74 -2.32 3.27
CA SER A 18 -7.77 -3.25 4.39
C SER A 18 -7.34 -4.67 3.98
N LYS A 19 -6.73 -5.39 4.92
CA LYS A 19 -6.32 -6.80 4.75
C LYS A 19 -7.44 -7.70 4.24
N LYS A 20 -8.69 -7.45 4.66
CA LYS A 20 -9.89 -8.19 4.23
C LYS A 20 -10.15 -8.02 2.73
N THR A 21 -10.03 -6.81 2.23
CA THR A 21 -10.24 -6.50 0.81
C THR A 21 -9.15 -7.12 -0.04
N ILE A 22 -7.90 -7.00 0.39
CA ILE A 22 -6.73 -7.58 -0.27
C ILE A 22 -6.91 -9.10 -0.40
N ARG A 23 -7.17 -9.78 0.73
CA ARG A 23 -7.38 -11.23 0.75
C ARG A 23 -8.50 -11.67 -0.17
N LYS A 24 -9.64 -10.96 -0.18
CA LYS A 24 -10.75 -11.26 -1.10
C LYS A 24 -10.30 -11.21 -2.56
N TYR A 25 -9.49 -10.22 -2.95
CA TYR A 25 -8.99 -10.11 -4.32
C TYR A 25 -7.94 -11.16 -4.66
N GLU A 26 -7.06 -11.50 -3.71
CA GLU A 26 -6.11 -12.61 -3.85
C GLU A 26 -6.84 -13.95 -4.06
N GLU A 27 -7.91 -14.21 -3.30
CA GLU A 27 -8.76 -15.40 -3.45
C GLU A 27 -9.49 -15.44 -4.80
N ILE A 28 -10.02 -14.29 -5.27
CA ILE A 28 -10.70 -14.21 -6.57
C ILE A 28 -9.71 -14.44 -7.74
N LEU A 29 -8.49 -13.90 -7.63
CA LEU A 29 -7.50 -13.96 -8.69
C LEU A 29 -6.61 -15.21 -8.61
N GLY A 30 -6.61 -15.92 -7.49
CA GLY A 30 -5.76 -17.09 -7.25
C GLY A 30 -4.26 -16.76 -7.18
N ILE A 31 -3.91 -15.52 -6.87
CA ILE A 31 -2.52 -15.05 -6.80
C ILE A 31 -2.25 -14.35 -5.47
N LYS A 32 -0.97 -14.30 -5.08
CA LYS A 32 -0.51 -13.40 -4.03
C LYS A 32 0.04 -12.12 -4.64
N LEU A 33 -0.44 -10.98 -4.18
CA LEU A 33 -0.03 -9.68 -4.73
C LEU A 33 1.47 -9.42 -4.53
N SER A 34 2.04 -9.88 -3.41
CA SER A 34 3.47 -9.77 -3.11
C SER A 34 4.38 -10.61 -4.01
N GLU A 35 3.84 -11.62 -4.68
CA GLU A 35 4.61 -12.53 -5.55
C GLU A 35 4.51 -12.12 -7.03
N VAL A 36 3.45 -11.39 -7.41
CA VAL A 36 3.16 -11.02 -8.80
C VAL A 36 3.56 -9.59 -9.14
N PHE A 37 3.52 -8.69 -8.15
CA PHE A 37 3.80 -7.27 -8.37
C PHE A 37 5.07 -6.83 -7.64
N ASP A 38 5.71 -5.79 -8.18
CA ASP A 38 6.84 -5.14 -7.52
C ASP A 38 6.41 -4.41 -6.23
N GLU A 39 7.37 -4.20 -5.34
CA GLU A 39 7.12 -3.50 -4.08
C GLU A 39 6.58 -2.09 -4.29
N PHE A 40 7.11 -1.39 -5.30
CA PHE A 40 6.68 -0.07 -5.74
C PHE A 40 6.59 -0.04 -7.25
N GLY A 41 5.45 0.42 -7.77
CA GLY A 41 5.24 0.61 -9.19
C GLY A 41 5.72 1.99 -9.68
N PRO A 42 5.70 2.22 -11.00
CA PRO A 42 6.21 3.45 -11.62
C PRO A 42 5.51 4.73 -11.13
N ASP A 43 4.24 4.64 -10.73
CA ASP A 43 3.45 5.78 -10.26
C ASP A 43 3.39 5.89 -8.72
N ALA A 44 4.11 5.02 -7.99
CA ALA A 44 4.07 4.99 -6.53
C ALA A 44 4.45 6.34 -5.90
N GLU A 45 5.43 7.03 -6.49
CA GLU A 45 5.98 8.29 -5.96
C GLU A 45 4.97 9.43 -5.86
N ARG A 46 3.91 9.37 -6.67
CA ARG A 46 2.83 10.38 -6.68
C ARG A 46 1.91 10.27 -5.47
N THR A 47 1.98 9.16 -4.72
CA THR A 47 1.10 8.91 -3.59
C THR A 47 1.74 9.30 -2.26
N ASN A 48 0.92 9.84 -1.35
CA ASN A 48 1.35 10.07 0.03
C ASN A 48 1.71 8.75 0.74
N ALA A 49 1.07 7.64 0.34
CA ALA A 49 1.38 6.30 0.82
C ALA A 49 2.87 5.93 0.62
N TYR A 50 3.45 6.20 -0.55
CA TYR A 50 4.87 5.95 -0.80
C TYR A 50 5.79 6.72 0.15
N LYS A 51 5.49 8.00 0.39
CA LYS A 51 6.26 8.85 1.31
C LYS A 51 6.20 8.32 2.75
N ILE A 52 5.03 7.88 3.21
CA ILE A 52 4.87 7.30 4.55
C ILE A 52 5.65 5.98 4.65
N ILE A 53 5.52 5.10 3.65
CA ILE A 53 6.21 3.79 3.66
C ILE A 53 7.73 3.97 3.70
N LYS A 54 8.27 4.97 3.01
CA LYS A 54 9.70 5.28 3.02
C LYS A 54 10.17 5.92 4.34
N ALA A 55 9.27 6.60 5.05
CA ALA A 55 9.56 7.27 6.32
C ALA A 55 9.52 6.33 7.53
N VAL A 56 8.84 5.19 7.44
CA VAL A 56 8.76 4.21 8.52
C VAL A 56 9.86 3.16 8.43
N SER A 57 10.35 2.73 9.58
CA SER A 57 11.34 1.64 9.66
C SER A 57 10.70 0.26 9.52
N ASN A 58 9.42 0.11 9.89
CA ASN A 58 8.72 -1.17 9.86
C ASN A 58 7.35 -1.07 9.17
N PHE A 59 7.31 -1.48 7.91
CA PHE A 59 6.10 -1.47 7.07
C PHE A 59 4.92 -2.24 7.69
N TRP A 60 5.16 -3.42 8.27
CA TRP A 60 4.07 -4.25 8.78
C TRP A 60 3.42 -3.67 10.03
N LYS A 61 4.18 -2.95 10.87
CA LYS A 61 3.65 -2.20 12.02
C LYS A 61 2.81 -1.00 11.58
N LEU A 62 3.20 -0.34 10.49
CA LEU A 62 2.39 0.71 9.88
C LEU A 62 1.07 0.15 9.34
N VAL A 63 1.11 -0.97 8.62
CA VAL A 63 -0.09 -1.62 8.06
C VAL A 63 -1.00 -2.22 9.14
N SER A 64 -0.45 -2.68 10.28
CA SER A 64 -1.26 -3.11 11.42
C SER A 64 -1.87 -1.95 12.20
N GLY A 65 -1.39 -0.71 11.98
CA GLY A 65 -1.81 0.46 12.72
C GLY A 65 -1.13 0.62 14.09
N ASP A 66 -0.12 -0.19 14.39
CA ASP A 66 0.67 -0.09 15.63
C ASP A 66 1.63 1.11 15.62
N GLU A 67 2.09 1.53 14.43
CA GLU A 67 2.97 2.68 14.24
C GLU A 67 2.19 3.84 13.58
N LYS A 68 2.13 4.99 14.25
CA LYS A 68 1.50 6.19 13.69
C LYS A 68 2.38 6.77 12.59
N SER A 69 1.76 7.18 11.47
CA SER A 69 2.45 7.89 10.39
C SER A 69 3.23 9.08 10.95
N PRO A 70 4.55 9.18 10.70
CA PRO A 70 5.35 10.32 11.13
C PRO A 70 5.04 11.60 10.33
N LEU A 71 4.30 11.48 9.23
CA LEU A 71 3.90 12.60 8.39
C LEU A 71 2.46 13.00 8.72
N GLU A 72 2.26 14.26 9.11
CA GLU A 72 0.93 14.88 9.13
C GLU A 72 0.46 15.02 7.68
N LEU A 73 -0.53 14.22 7.31
CA LEU A 73 -1.18 14.35 6.01
C LEU A 73 -1.96 15.66 6.01
N ASP A 74 -1.59 16.60 5.13
CA ASP A 74 -2.37 17.81 4.90
C ASP A 74 -3.75 17.40 4.38
N LYS A 75 -4.75 17.43 5.27
CA LYS A 75 -6.12 16.98 5.01
C LYS A 75 -6.88 17.91 4.05
N ARG A 76 -6.19 18.90 3.44
CA ARG A 76 -6.80 19.99 2.66
C ARG A 76 -6.93 19.76 1.16
N GLN A 77 -6.58 18.57 0.64
CA GLN A 77 -6.87 18.23 -0.75
C GLN A 77 -7.81 17.02 -0.82
N ILE A 78 -9.10 17.30 -0.63
CA ILE A 78 -10.22 16.52 -1.18
C ILE A 78 -11.01 17.49 -2.05
#